data_AF-A0A7K0A3A0-F1
#
_entry.id   AF-A0A7K0A3A0-F1
#
_cell.length_a   1.000
_cell.length_b   1.000
_cell.length_c   1.000
_cell.angle_alpha   90.00
_cell.angle_beta   90.00
_cell.angle_gamma   90.00
#
_symmetry.space_group_name_H-M   'P 1'
#
loop_
_entity.id
_entity.type
_entity.pdbx_description
1 polymer ?
#
loop_
_entity_poly.entity_id
_entity_poly.type
_entity_poly.pdbx_seq_one_letter_code
_entity_poly.pdbx_strand_id
1 'polypeptide(L)'
;ELRIGISRNQAFKNLSERTGVQELDEFITAMNQADSFGVSIGKVLRVQADRLRKRRSQKAEERAAKTPVKLVFPLVLCIFPALFTVLVGPAAIMIMDQLFSKI
;
A
#
# COMPACT_ATOMS: atom_id res chain seq x y z
N GLU A 1 -17.28 23.22 21.12
CA GLU A 1 -16.07 24.06 20.93
C GLU A 1 -16.36 25.33 20.15
N LEU A 2 -16.79 25.25 18.88
CA LEU A 2 -17.12 26.45 18.09
C LEU A 2 -18.21 27.36 18.69
N ARG A 3 -19.27 26.78 19.29
CA ARG A 3 -20.36 27.54 19.92
C ARG A 3 -19.99 28.20 21.26
N ILE A 4 -18.83 27.85 21.81
CA ILE A 4 -18.33 28.34 23.12
C ILE A 4 -17.09 29.24 22.94
N GLY A 5 -16.87 29.77 21.72
CA GLY A 5 -15.84 30.79 21.46
C GLY A 5 -14.44 30.25 21.12
N ILE A 6 -14.26 28.93 21.02
CA ILE A 6 -12.98 28.36 20.56
C ILE A 6 -12.80 28.67 19.08
N SER A 7 -11.60 29.15 18.71
CA SER A 7 -11.30 29.47 17.32
C SER A 7 -11.48 28.24 16.43
N ARG A 8 -11.96 28.46 15.20
CA ARG A 8 -12.26 27.37 14.27
C ARG A 8 -11.05 26.47 14.00
N ASN A 9 -9.88 27.09 13.88
CA ASN A 9 -8.62 26.41 13.67
C ASN A 9 -8.25 25.51 14.88
N GLN A 10 -8.41 26.03 16.10
CA GLN A 10 -8.16 25.26 17.33
C GLN A 10 -9.16 24.11 17.51
N ALA A 11 -10.44 24.32 17.22
CA ALA A 11 -11.47 23.29 17.32
C ALA A 11 -11.22 22.13 16.34
N PHE A 12 -10.72 22.42 15.14
CA PHE A 12 -10.32 21.39 14.19
C PHE A 12 -9.05 20.65 14.62
N LYS A 13 -8.05 21.36 15.14
CA LYS A 13 -6.84 20.73 15.67
C LYS A 13 -7.16 19.74 16.80
N ASN A 14 -8.02 20.14 17.75
CA ASN A 14 -8.51 19.26 18.82
C ASN A 14 -9.25 18.02 18.28
N LEU A 15 -9.99 18.17 17.16
CA LEU A 15 -10.68 17.05 16.50
C LEU A 15 -9.69 16.08 15.83
N SER A 16 -8.64 16.60 15.18
CA SER A 16 -7.55 15.80 14.61
C SER A 16 -6.86 14.98 15.68
N GLU A 17 -6.44 15.64 16.76
CA GLU A 17 -5.73 15.01 17.88
C GLU A 17 -6.53 13.90 18.56
N ARG A 18 -7.87 14.04 18.65
CA ARG A 18 -8.74 13.04 19.26
C ARG A 18 -9.04 11.83 18.37
N THR A 19 -9.02 12.00 17.05
CA THR A 19 -9.36 10.92 16.11
C THR A 19 -8.13 10.17 15.62
N GLY A 20 -6.96 10.81 15.59
CA GLY A 20 -5.71 10.19 15.13
C GLY A 20 -5.73 9.80 13.64
N VAL A 21 -6.69 10.31 12.87
CA VAL A 21 -6.82 9.98 11.44
C VAL A 21 -5.99 10.97 10.62
N GLN A 22 -4.91 10.49 10.02
CA GLN A 22 -4.00 11.31 9.20
C GLN A 22 -4.73 12.05 8.06
N GLU A 23 -5.71 11.41 7.44
CA GLU A 23 -6.50 12.01 6.35
C GLU A 23 -7.34 13.22 6.83
N LEU A 24 -7.71 13.26 8.12
CA LEU A 24 -8.42 14.38 8.72
C LEU A 24 -7.46 15.56 9.00
N ASP A 25 -6.24 15.27 9.40
CA ASP A 25 -5.21 16.29 9.64
C ASP A 25 -4.83 17.03 8.36
N GLU A 26 -4.65 16.28 7.27
CA GLU A 26 -4.44 16.82 5.92
C GLU A 26 -5.61 17.70 5.47
N PHE A 27 -6.85 17.27 5.77
CA PHE A 27 -8.05 18.04 5.45
C PHE A 27 -8.11 19.37 6.21
N ILE A 28 -7.85 19.37 7.52
CA ILE A 28 -7.88 20.55 8.37
C ILE A 28 -6.80 21.56 7.94
N THR A 29 -5.60 21.08 7.63
CA THR A 29 -4.51 21.91 7.13
C THR A 29 -4.89 22.60 5.81
N ALA A 30 -5.49 21.87 4.87
CA ALA A 30 -5.99 22.44 3.62
C ALA A 30 -7.12 23.44 3.85
N MET A 31 -7.99 23.21 4.84
CA MET A 31 -9.08 24.10 5.19
C MET A 31 -8.57 25.42 5.80
N ASN A 32 -7.55 25.36 6.66
CA ASN A 32 -6.90 26.54 7.23
C ASN A 32 -6.15 27.37 6.17
N GLN A 33 -5.50 26.71 5.21
CA GLN A 33 -4.93 27.39 4.05
C GLN A 33 -6.02 28.08 3.22
N ALA A 34 -7.16 27.43 3.00
CA ALA A 34 -8.26 28.01 2.26
C ALA A 34 -8.85 29.26 2.94
N ASP A 35 -9.03 29.23 4.26
CA ASP A 35 -9.43 30.41 5.06
C ASP A 35 -8.38 31.53 4.96
N SER A 36 -7.08 31.21 4.93
CA SER A 36 -6.00 32.20 4.87
C SER A 36 -5.83 32.84 3.48
N PHE A 37 -6.11 32.10 2.40
CA PHE A 37 -5.96 32.56 1.01
C PHE A 37 -7.29 32.95 0.34
N GLY A 38 -8.41 32.92 1.08
CA GLY A 38 -9.74 33.24 0.56
C GLY A 38 -10.27 32.24 -0.48
N VAL A 39 -9.71 31.02 -0.51
CA VAL A 39 -10.16 29.95 -1.41
C VAL A 39 -11.46 29.38 -0.88
N SER A 40 -12.44 29.17 -1.76
CA SER A 40 -13.74 28.65 -1.35
C SER A 40 -13.62 27.29 -0.63
N ILE A 41 -14.09 27.24 0.62
CA ILE A 41 -14.14 26.01 1.45
C ILE A 41 -14.90 24.91 0.72
N GLY A 42 -15.95 25.27 -0.03
CA GLY A 42 -16.72 24.32 -0.84
C GLY A 42 -15.89 23.65 -1.94
N LYS A 43 -14.97 24.39 -2.58
CA LYS A 43 -14.05 23.84 -3.58
C LYS A 43 -13.07 22.87 -2.94
N VAL A 44 -12.54 23.20 -1.76
CA VAL A 44 -11.60 22.36 -1.01
C VAL A 44 -12.26 21.05 -0.57
N LEU A 45 -13.46 21.12 0.00
CA LEU A 45 -14.26 19.95 0.37
C LEU A 45 -14.54 19.04 -0.83
N ARG A 46 -14.88 19.61 -1.99
CA ARG A 46 -15.17 18.85 -3.20
C ARG A 46 -13.92 18.11 -3.72
N VAL A 47 -12.77 18.79 -3.75
CA VAL A 47 -11.50 18.18 -4.14
C VAL A 47 -11.08 17.08 -3.17
N GLN A 48 -11.22 17.29 -1.86
CA GLN A 48 -10.88 16.30 -0.85
C GLN A 48 -11.82 15.09 -0.90
N ALA A 49 -13.12 15.29 -1.14
CA ALA A 49 -14.07 14.20 -1.33
C ALA A 49 -13.71 13.32 -2.55
N ASP A 50 -13.32 13.94 -3.67
CA ASP A 50 -12.90 13.20 -4.86
C ASP A 50 -11.57 12.46 -4.65
N ARG A 51 -10.64 13.04 -3.89
CA ARG A 51 -9.41 12.36 -3.46
C ARG A 51 -9.69 11.16 -2.58
N LEU A 52 -10.60 11.27 -1.62
CA LEU A 52 -10.99 10.14 -0.74
C LEU A 52 -11.59 8.98 -1.55
N ARG A 53 -12.44 9.28 -2.54
CA ARG A 53 -12.98 8.26 -3.46
C ARG A 53 -11.88 7.57 -4.25
N LYS A 54 -10.96 8.32 -4.84
CA LYS A 54 -9.81 7.76 -5.59
C LYS A 54 -8.90 6.91 -4.70
N ARG A 55 -8.59 7.39 -3.49
CA ARG A 55 -7.74 6.67 -2.53
C ARG A 55 -8.35 5.34 -2.10
N ARG A 56 -9.68 5.25 -2.01
CA ARG A 56 -10.38 3.98 -1.74
C ARG A 56 -10.16 2.97 -2.88
N SER A 57 -10.26 3.41 -4.14
CA SER A 57 -9.98 2.55 -5.30
C SER A 57 -8.50 2.16 -5.37
N GLN A 58 -7.59 3.10 -5.15
CA GLN A 58 -6.14 2.83 -5.12
C GLN A 58 -5.75 1.81 -4.04
N LYS A 59 -6.34 1.88 -2.84
CA LYS A 59 -6.12 0.85 -1.80
C LYS A 59 -6.54 -0.55 -2.25
N ALA A 60 -7.59 -0.65 -3.08
CA ALA A 60 -8.01 -1.92 -3.66
C ALA A 60 -7.04 -2.38 -4.76
N GLU A 61 -6.63 -1.48 -5.65
CA GLU A 61 -5.64 -1.75 -6.70
C GLU A 61 -4.28 -2.15 -6.11
N GLU A 62 -3.83 -1.51 -5.04
CA GLU A 62 -2.59 -1.84 -4.35
C GLU A 62 -2.64 -3.26 -3.77
N ARG A 63 -3.78 -3.67 -3.22
CA ARG A 63 -3.98 -5.04 -2.74
C ARG A 63 -3.94 -6.04 -3.89
N ALA A 64 -4.57 -5.70 -5.02
CA ALA A 64 -4.56 -6.54 -6.22
C ALA A 64 -3.15 -6.65 -6.83
N ALA A 65 -2.40 -5.56 -6.89
CA ALA A 65 -1.03 -5.51 -7.42
C ALA A 65 -0.03 -6.30 -6.57
N LYS A 66 -0.32 -6.50 -5.28
CA LYS A 66 0.48 -7.36 -4.38
C LYS A 66 0.18 -8.86 -4.52
N THR A 67 -0.91 -9.24 -5.20
CA THR A 67 -1.30 -10.66 -5.37
C THR A 67 -0.29 -11.47 -6.20
N PRO A 68 0.21 -11.00 -7.36
CA PRO A 68 1.17 -11.76 -8.17
C PRO A 68 2.45 -12.12 -7.41
N VAL A 69 2.97 -11.17 -6.61
CA VAL A 69 4.20 -11.38 -5.83
C VAL A 69 4.00 -12.49 -4.79
N LYS A 70 2.81 -12.55 -4.16
CA LYS A 70 2.46 -13.64 -3.22
C LYS A 70 2.32 -14.99 -3.91
N LEU A 71 1.91 -15.02 -5.19
CA LEU A 71 1.79 -16.24 -5.98
C LEU A 71 3.15 -16.76 -6.49
N VAL A 72 4.13 -15.88 -6.70
CA VAL A 72 5.48 -16.29 -7.13
C VAL A 72 6.15 -17.19 -6.11
N PHE A 73 5.98 -16.94 -4.81
CA PHE A 73 6.59 -17.76 -3.75
C PHE A 73 6.24 -19.26 -3.84
N PRO A 74 4.95 -19.67 -3.80
CA PRO A 74 4.59 -21.08 -3.97
C PRO A 74 4.91 -21.62 -5.35
N LEU A 75 4.87 -20.79 -6.39
CA LEU A 75 5.19 -21.20 -7.75
C LEU A 75 6.68 -21.60 -7.88
N VAL A 76 7.59 -20.79 -7.33
CA VAL A 76 9.01 -21.14 -7.27
C VAL A 76 9.20 -22.37 -6.38
N LEU A 77 8.63 -22.41 -5.19
CA LEU A 77 8.86 -23.52 -4.26
C LEU A 77 8.37 -24.87 -4.79
N CYS A 78 7.31 -24.91 -5.60
CA CYS A 78 6.79 -26.16 -6.17
C CYS A 78 7.37 -26.50 -7.55
N ILE A 79 7.53 -25.51 -8.43
CA ILE A 79 7.97 -25.74 -9.82
C ILE A 79 9.50 -25.80 -9.92
N PHE A 80 10.22 -24.95 -9.18
CA PHE A 80 11.69 -24.91 -9.26
C PHE A 80 12.34 -26.25 -8.87
N PRO A 81 11.94 -26.95 -7.79
CA PRO A 81 12.53 -28.26 -7.47
C PRO A 81 12.19 -29.33 -8.50
N ALA A 82 10.98 -29.29 -9.07
CA ALA A 82 10.59 -30.22 -10.13
C ALA A 82 11.47 -30.01 -11.38
N LEU A 83 11.65 -28.75 -11.81
CA LEU A 83 12.54 -28.41 -12.92
C LEU A 83 14.00 -28.80 -12.63
N PHE A 84 14.49 -28.53 -11.43
CA PHE A 84 15.84 -28.92 -11.01
C PHE A 84 16.04 -30.44 -11.08
N THR A 85 15.06 -31.21 -10.60
CA THR A 85 15.11 -32.67 -10.62
C THR A 85 15.14 -33.21 -12.04
N VAL A 86 14.34 -32.65 -12.95
CA VAL A 86 14.30 -33.09 -14.35
C VAL A 86 15.57 -32.70 -15.12
N LEU A 87 16.11 -31.51 -14.88
CA LEU A 87 17.26 -31.00 -15.63
C LEU A 87 18.59 -31.55 -15.11
N VAL A 88 18.77 -31.55 -13.78
CA VAL A 88 20.03 -31.92 -13.12
C VAL A 88 20.06 -33.39 -12.74
N GLY A 89 18.91 -34.00 -12.44
CA GLY A 89 18.81 -35.42 -12.04
C GLY A 89 19.58 -36.39 -12.96
N PRO A 90 19.32 -36.43 -14.28
CA PRO A 90 20.03 -37.36 -15.16
C PRO A 90 21.52 -37.04 -15.29
N ALA A 91 21.90 -35.76 -15.34
CA ALA A 91 23.31 -35.35 -15.39
C ALA A 91 24.08 -35.78 -14.12
N ALA A 92 23.44 -35.67 -12.95
CA ALA A 92 24.02 -36.12 -11.69
C ALA A 92 24.22 -37.65 -11.65
N ILE A 93 23.24 -38.42 -12.14
CA ILE A 93 23.35 -39.90 -12.26
C ILE A 93 24.48 -40.27 -13.22
N MET A 94 24.55 -39.65 -14.40
CA MET A 94 25.61 -39.91 -15.38
C MET A 94 27.02 -39.61 -14.82
N ILE A 95 27.17 -38.53 -14.04
CA ILE A 95 28.45 -38.19 -13.40
C ILE A 95 28.79 -39.21 -12.32
N MET A 96 27.83 -39.62 -11.49
CA MET A 96 28.06 -40.65 -10.46
C MET A 96 28.48 -41.99 -11.07
N ASP A 97 27.80 -42.45 -12.13
CA ASP A 97 28.13 -43.70 -12.81
C ASP A 97 29.54 -43.65 -13.43
N GLN A 98 29.92 -42.53 -14.04
CA GLN A 98 31.27 -42.34 -14.59
C GLN A 98 32.36 -42.29 -13.51
N LEU A 99 32.06 -41.73 -12.33
CA LEU A 99 33.00 -41.69 -11.20
C LEU A 99 33.17 -43.06 -10.56
N PHE A 100 32.08 -43.79 -10.30
CA PHE A 100 32.12 -45.13 -9.73
C PHE A 100 32.75 -46.17 -10.68
N SER A 101 32.54 -46.04 -11.99
CA SER A 101 33.18 -46.92 -12.98
C SER A 101 34.69 -46.69 -13.12
N LYS A 102 35.22 -45.57 -12.63
CA LYS A 102 36.64 -45.17 -12.77
C LYS A 102 37.47 -45.45 -11.50
N ILE A 103 36.83 -45.87 -10.41
CA ILE A 103 37.43 -46.37 -9.17
C ILE A 103 37.51 -47.90 -9.24
#